data_AF-A0A9P4MQ11-F1
#
_entry.id   AF-A0A9P4MQ11-F1
#
_cell.length_a   1.000
_cell.length_b   1.000
_cell.length_c   1.000
_cell.angle_alpha   90.00
_cell.angle_beta   90.00
_cell.angle_gamma   90.00
#
_symmetry.space_group_name_H-M   'P 1'
#
loop_
_entity.id
_entity.type
_entity.pdbx_description
1 polymer ?
#
loop_
_entity_poly.entity_id
_entity_poly.type
_entity_poly.pdbx_seq_one_letter_code
_entity_poly.pdbx_strand_id
1 'polypeptide(L)'
;MTSLKFATWTTDVEIQFYAALAHIKINHDKLDDSARKILGLYDIRPGDHPSRSSRLQIHGNALTTDDIPANYLRAEGIIKNCNTIEDYRNLDRSAIIERAGRTIWEAIHDGSIYECPSLLASFTAIFFADLKKYKFTFHFGYPAIHSDPAWKQVGEATQLTSTETTHLVDSVQTWKYRADARQRGFFLAKRVRGGNTDDPQRTPGEDIGYNWVIGNLSKYEQGFFDGTDNQDRFIGFADPSTYRENPGWMLRNLLILIRHRWKLDEVQILCYRDTHLRRDQAHSLILHLKSDAPAANPSPMTAEESPRPRTPKMPKVTGWERNENGKLMSRLVDLSEYMDERKLADQAVDLNLKLIKWRIAPNIDLDVIKNCKCLLLGAGTLGSYVSRNLMGWGVKKITFVDNAKVSFSNPVRQPLYDFKDCIKGGAKKAERAAEALEEIYPGIDAQGYVMSVPMAGHPITEPKKTKAEFQLLQKLIDEHDAIFLLMDTRESRWLPTVMGKAAGKIVLNGALGFDTYVVMRHGLKATTEHEAELGCYFCNDVVAPADVSRLFLPSSTS
;
A
#
# COMPACT_ATOMS: atom_id res chain seq x y z
N MET A 1 2.94 20.62 -41.54
CA MET A 1 3.37 20.81 -40.14
C MET A 1 2.31 20.22 -39.23
N THR A 2 2.68 19.27 -38.38
CA THR A 2 1.73 18.51 -37.55
C THR A 2 1.87 18.93 -36.08
N SER A 3 0.74 19.09 -35.38
CA SER A 3 0.76 19.42 -33.95
C SER A 3 1.35 18.27 -33.13
N LEU A 4 2.26 18.57 -32.20
CA LEU A 4 2.87 17.56 -31.34
C LEU A 4 1.86 16.97 -30.35
N LYS A 5 1.89 15.64 -30.22
CA LYS A 5 1.24 14.90 -29.14
C LYS A 5 2.32 14.40 -28.19
N PHE A 6 2.07 14.51 -26.89
CA PHE A 6 3.05 14.19 -25.85
C PHE A 6 2.59 12.96 -25.07
N ALA A 7 3.52 12.06 -24.75
CA ALA A 7 3.26 10.96 -23.82
C ALA A 7 3.13 11.53 -22.40
N THR A 8 2.01 11.25 -21.74
CA THR A 8 1.73 11.74 -20.39
C THR A 8 2.53 10.96 -19.36
N TRP A 9 2.93 11.62 -18.28
CA TRP A 9 3.46 10.94 -17.11
C TRP A 9 2.44 10.01 -16.47
N THR A 10 2.97 8.92 -15.91
CA THR A 10 2.29 8.03 -14.98
C THR A 10 3.10 7.94 -13.70
N THR A 11 2.44 7.92 -12.56
CA THR A 11 3.11 7.85 -11.24
C THR A 11 3.15 6.41 -10.74
N ASP A 12 4.31 6.01 -10.23
CA ASP A 12 4.54 4.77 -9.47
C ASP A 12 5.09 5.12 -8.08
N VAL A 13 4.48 4.59 -7.03
CA VAL A 13 4.81 4.92 -5.63
C VAL A 13 5.09 3.63 -4.87
N GLU A 14 6.28 3.51 -4.31
CA GLU A 14 6.67 2.34 -3.53
C GLU A 14 5.88 2.25 -2.22
N ILE A 15 5.59 1.03 -1.76
CA ILE A 15 4.87 0.80 -0.49
C ILE A 15 5.61 1.47 0.68
N GLN A 16 6.94 1.41 0.68
CA GLN A 16 7.81 1.98 1.69
C GLN A 16 7.65 3.50 1.81
N PHE A 17 7.27 4.20 0.73
CA PHE A 17 7.05 5.64 0.78
C PHE A 17 5.87 6.01 1.68
N TYR A 18 4.80 5.22 1.68
CA TYR A 18 3.63 5.48 2.52
C TYR A 18 3.96 5.32 4.01
N ALA A 19 4.79 4.33 4.36
CA ALA A 19 5.30 4.15 5.71
C ALA A 19 6.20 5.33 6.14
N ALA A 20 7.10 5.78 5.25
CA ALA A 20 7.95 6.94 5.50
C ALA A 20 7.12 8.23 5.67
N LEU A 21 6.10 8.44 4.84
CA LEU A 21 5.18 9.58 4.94
C LEU A 21 4.39 9.55 6.26
N ALA A 22 3.88 8.39 6.67
CA ALA A 22 3.21 8.22 7.95
C ALA A 22 4.14 8.50 9.13
N HIS A 23 5.36 7.96 9.10
CA HIS A 23 6.37 8.20 10.13
C HIS A 23 6.71 9.69 10.24
N ILE A 24 6.97 10.36 9.13
CA ILE A 24 7.24 11.81 9.11
C ILE A 24 6.03 12.60 9.61
N LYS A 25 4.81 12.22 9.21
CA LYS A 25 3.60 12.90 9.65
C LYS A 25 3.36 12.82 11.15
N ILE A 26 3.60 11.66 11.76
CA ILE A 26 3.40 11.43 13.21
C ILE A 26 4.53 12.06 14.02
N ASN A 27 5.78 11.81 13.63
CA ASN A 27 6.94 12.10 14.48
C ASN A 27 7.49 13.52 14.28
N HIS A 28 7.30 14.11 13.09
CA HIS A 28 7.88 15.40 12.73
C HIS A 28 6.81 16.46 12.44
N ASP A 29 5.93 16.23 11.45
CA ASP A 29 4.99 17.26 10.99
C ASP A 29 3.90 17.55 12.02
N LYS A 30 3.36 16.49 12.64
CA LYS A 30 2.19 16.57 13.52
C LYS A 30 1.05 17.31 12.81
N LEU A 31 0.70 18.51 13.26
CA LEU A 31 -0.34 19.35 12.67
C LEU A 31 0.14 20.20 11.50
N ASP A 32 1.45 20.33 11.29
CA ASP A 32 1.99 21.06 10.15
C ASP A 32 1.63 20.36 8.83
N ASP A 33 1.04 21.11 7.91
CA ASP A 33 0.65 20.66 6.57
C ASP A 33 1.37 21.46 5.48
N SER A 34 2.47 22.13 5.86
CA SER A 34 3.36 22.84 4.95
C SER A 34 3.92 21.91 3.88
N ALA A 35 4.10 22.46 2.69
CA ALA A 35 4.61 21.68 1.57
C ALA A 35 6.08 21.30 1.79
N ARG A 36 6.45 20.07 1.42
CA ARG A 36 7.80 19.53 1.54
C ARG A 36 8.40 19.23 0.17
N LYS A 37 9.72 19.29 0.09
CA LYS A 37 10.46 18.73 -1.05
C LYS A 37 10.28 17.21 -1.06
N ILE A 38 10.11 16.65 -2.26
CA ILE A 38 10.08 15.21 -2.50
C ILE A 38 10.88 14.92 -3.77
N LEU A 39 11.75 13.93 -3.73
CA LEU A 39 12.55 13.49 -4.87
C LEU A 39 11.71 12.55 -5.75
N GLY A 40 11.59 12.88 -7.04
CA GLY A 40 11.08 11.97 -8.06
C GLY A 40 12.20 11.46 -8.93
N LEU A 41 12.10 10.18 -9.33
CA LEU A 41 13.07 9.53 -10.18
C LEU A 41 12.39 8.98 -11.43
N TYR A 42 13.06 9.05 -12.57
CA TYR A 42 12.63 8.38 -13.80
C TYR A 42 13.83 7.82 -14.53
N ASP A 43 13.58 6.88 -15.44
CA ASP A 43 14.61 6.21 -16.21
C ASP A 43 14.12 5.90 -17.62
N ILE A 44 15.06 5.59 -18.51
CA ILE A 44 14.78 5.24 -19.90
C ILE A 44 14.71 3.72 -20.00
N ARG A 45 13.55 3.19 -20.40
CA ARG A 45 13.31 1.75 -20.53
C ARG A 45 12.75 1.41 -21.91
N PRO A 46 13.60 1.20 -22.93
CA PRO A 46 13.15 0.98 -24.30
C PRO A 46 12.29 -0.28 -24.48
N GLY A 47 12.41 -1.25 -23.56
CA GLY A 47 11.61 -2.47 -23.57
C GLY A 47 10.19 -2.33 -23.00
N ASP A 48 9.86 -1.20 -22.38
CA ASP A 48 8.55 -1.01 -21.78
C ASP A 48 7.47 -0.74 -22.84
N HIS A 49 6.29 -1.31 -22.61
CA HIS A 49 5.12 -1.02 -23.44
C HIS A 49 4.81 0.49 -23.43
N PRO A 50 4.47 1.12 -24.58
CA PRO A 50 4.26 2.56 -24.67
C PRO A 50 3.37 3.16 -23.58
N SER A 51 2.27 2.49 -23.23
CA SER A 51 1.33 2.97 -22.19
C SER A 51 1.91 3.04 -20.76
N ARG A 52 3.09 2.46 -20.50
CA ARG A 52 3.75 2.45 -19.18
C ARG A 52 5.18 3.04 -19.21
N SER A 53 5.60 3.56 -20.35
CA SER A 53 6.99 3.99 -20.58
C SER A 53 7.36 5.29 -19.84
N SER A 54 6.49 6.31 -19.91
CA SER A 54 6.68 7.59 -19.21
C SER A 54 6.27 7.49 -17.74
N ARG A 55 7.16 6.97 -16.88
CA ARG A 55 6.87 6.72 -15.46
C ARG A 55 7.75 7.52 -14.51
N LEU A 56 7.13 8.29 -13.63
CA LEU A 56 7.79 8.92 -12.49
C LEU A 56 7.65 8.00 -11.27
N GLN A 57 8.77 7.71 -10.62
CA GLN A 57 8.88 6.81 -9.48
C GLN A 57 9.14 7.60 -8.20
N ILE A 58 8.40 7.26 -7.15
CA ILE A 58 8.57 7.78 -5.79
C ILE A 58 9.04 6.63 -4.89
N HIS A 59 10.32 6.68 -4.51
CA HIS A 59 10.96 5.64 -3.70
C HIS A 59 10.74 5.86 -2.20
N GLY A 60 10.97 4.83 -1.39
CA GLY A 60 10.74 4.88 0.06
C GLY A 60 11.48 6.00 0.81
N ASN A 61 12.66 6.41 0.34
CA ASN A 61 13.49 7.45 0.93
C ASN A 61 13.31 8.84 0.27
N ALA A 62 12.32 9.01 -0.62
CA ALA A 62 12.13 10.22 -1.43
C ALA A 62 11.92 11.53 -0.63
N LEU A 63 11.56 11.44 0.65
CA LEU A 63 11.37 12.61 1.53
C LEU A 63 12.66 13.04 2.26
N THR A 64 13.70 12.22 2.22
CA THR A 64 14.88 12.37 3.10
C THR A 64 16.22 12.32 2.36
N THR A 65 16.25 11.90 1.09
CA THR A 65 17.47 11.85 0.29
C THR A 65 17.41 12.80 -0.91
N ASP A 66 18.60 13.21 -1.36
CA ASP A 66 18.84 13.85 -2.65
C ASP A 66 19.69 12.97 -3.60
N ASP A 67 20.01 11.74 -3.17
CA ASP A 67 20.85 10.80 -3.90
C ASP A 67 20.12 10.19 -5.09
N ILE A 68 20.81 10.13 -6.24
CA ILE A 68 20.25 9.63 -7.49
C ILE A 68 21.07 8.44 -7.97
N PRO A 69 20.49 7.23 -8.03
CA PRO A 69 21.21 6.06 -8.52
C PRO A 69 21.62 6.23 -10.00
N ALA A 70 22.69 5.56 -10.43
CA ALA A 70 23.37 5.81 -11.70
C ALA A 70 22.46 5.78 -12.95
N ASN A 71 21.44 4.92 -12.96
CA ASN A 71 20.53 4.74 -14.09
C ASN A 71 19.31 5.65 -14.06
N TYR A 72 19.13 6.42 -12.99
CA TYR A 72 18.00 7.32 -12.82
C TYR A 72 18.33 8.76 -13.18
N LEU A 73 17.27 9.49 -13.41
CA LEU A 73 17.23 10.92 -13.71
C LEU A 73 16.33 11.59 -12.68
N ARG A 74 16.68 12.82 -12.36
CA ARG A 74 16.07 13.59 -11.28
C ARG A 74 14.86 14.37 -11.80
N ALA A 75 13.77 14.32 -11.06
CA ALA A 75 12.62 15.22 -11.19
C ALA A 75 12.38 15.90 -9.84
N GLU A 76 12.28 17.24 -9.85
CA GLU A 76 12.03 18.01 -8.63
C GLU A 76 10.56 17.96 -8.23
N GLY A 77 10.27 17.65 -6.97
CA GLY A 77 8.91 17.49 -6.50
C GLY A 77 8.59 18.31 -5.27
N ILE A 78 7.32 18.71 -5.15
CA ILE A 78 6.75 19.28 -3.93
C ILE A 78 5.51 18.49 -3.54
N ILE A 79 5.45 18.02 -2.30
CA ILE A 79 4.29 17.31 -1.72
C ILE A 79 3.58 18.18 -0.67
N LYS A 80 2.24 18.26 -0.75
CA LYS A 80 1.38 18.81 0.30
C LYS A 80 0.49 17.70 0.86
N ASN A 81 0.68 17.35 2.14
CA ASN A 81 -0.13 16.35 2.84
C ASN A 81 -1.12 17.04 3.78
N CYS A 82 -2.40 17.03 3.44
CA CYS A 82 -3.48 17.61 4.23
C CYS A 82 -3.76 16.80 5.50
N ASN A 83 -4.18 17.49 6.56
CA ASN A 83 -4.58 16.86 7.83
C ASN A 83 -5.96 16.19 7.74
N THR A 84 -6.89 16.79 6.99
CA THR A 84 -8.26 16.31 6.87
C THR A 84 -8.62 16.04 5.40
N ILE A 85 -9.63 15.19 5.19
CA ILE A 85 -10.12 14.89 3.84
C ILE A 85 -10.89 16.10 3.27
N GLU A 86 -11.50 16.91 4.13
CA GLU A 86 -12.18 18.15 3.79
C GLU A 86 -11.18 19.15 3.19
N ASP A 87 -10.04 19.38 3.86
CA ASP A 87 -8.97 20.25 3.35
C ASP A 87 -8.48 19.76 1.98
N TYR A 88 -8.25 18.45 1.85
CA TYR A 88 -7.83 17.84 0.59
C TYR A 88 -8.82 18.06 -0.56
N ARG A 89 -10.11 17.93 -0.28
CA ARG A 89 -11.20 18.14 -1.26
C ARG A 89 -11.33 19.61 -1.65
N ASN A 90 -11.07 20.51 -0.71
CA ASN A 90 -11.18 21.96 -0.90
C ASN A 90 -9.91 22.61 -1.49
N LEU A 91 -8.82 21.85 -1.71
CA LEU A 91 -7.62 22.36 -2.34
C LEU A 91 -7.92 22.96 -3.72
N ASP A 92 -7.46 24.19 -3.95
CA ASP A 92 -7.46 24.80 -5.27
C ASP A 92 -6.36 24.16 -6.14
N ARG A 93 -6.76 23.09 -6.84
CA ARG A 93 -5.88 22.33 -7.75
C ARG A 93 -5.36 23.17 -8.91
N SER A 94 -6.08 24.22 -9.32
CA SER A 94 -5.64 25.13 -10.38
C SER A 94 -4.52 26.04 -9.87
N ALA A 95 -4.70 26.65 -8.70
CA ALA A 95 -3.65 27.47 -8.09
C ALA A 95 -2.38 26.68 -7.77
N ILE A 96 -2.51 25.42 -7.33
CA ILE A 96 -1.36 24.55 -7.04
C ILE A 96 -0.53 24.27 -8.30
N ILE A 97 -1.17 23.85 -9.39
CA ILE A 97 -0.45 23.55 -10.64
C ILE A 97 0.11 24.82 -11.29
N GLU A 98 -0.58 25.96 -11.18
CA GLU A 98 -0.09 27.26 -11.63
C GLU A 98 1.13 27.73 -10.82
N ARG A 99 1.14 27.54 -9.50
CA ARG A 99 2.32 27.85 -8.66
C ARG A 99 3.51 26.98 -9.06
N ALA A 100 3.30 25.68 -9.29
CA ALA A 100 4.37 24.79 -9.75
C ALA A 100 4.91 25.20 -11.14
N GLY A 101 4.02 25.57 -12.07
CA GLY A 101 4.42 26.14 -13.37
C GLY A 101 5.17 27.47 -13.24
N ARG A 102 4.79 28.32 -12.28
CA ARG A 102 5.47 29.59 -12.02
C ARG A 102 6.90 29.42 -11.58
N THR A 103 7.19 28.42 -10.74
CA THR A 103 8.57 28.08 -10.36
C THR A 103 9.44 27.78 -11.57
N ILE A 104 8.92 27.01 -12.54
CA ILE A 104 9.63 26.74 -13.80
C ILE A 104 9.80 28.04 -14.61
N TRP A 105 8.72 28.81 -14.73
CA TRP A 105 8.69 30.06 -15.51
C TRP A 105 9.70 31.09 -15.00
N GLU A 106 9.74 31.33 -13.70
CA GLU A 106 10.66 32.26 -13.06
C GLU A 106 12.11 31.78 -13.23
N ALA A 107 12.38 30.50 -13.00
CA ALA A 107 13.70 29.90 -13.18
C ALA A 107 14.23 30.05 -14.62
N ILE A 108 13.34 29.95 -15.61
CA ILE A 108 13.68 30.17 -17.03
C ILE A 108 14.06 31.64 -17.28
N HIS A 109 13.42 32.60 -16.64
CA HIS A 109 13.67 34.02 -16.91
C HIS A 109 14.85 34.57 -16.10
N ASP A 110 15.08 34.09 -14.87
CA ASP A 110 16.18 34.54 -14.02
C ASP A 110 17.50 33.77 -14.27
N GLY A 111 17.46 32.57 -14.86
CA GLY A 111 18.64 31.77 -15.22
C GLY A 111 19.01 30.68 -14.25
N SER A 112 18.34 30.60 -13.11
CA SER A 112 18.51 29.50 -12.16
C SER A 112 18.13 28.14 -12.76
N ILE A 113 17.37 28.11 -13.87
CA ILE A 113 17.07 26.86 -14.61
C ILE A 113 18.34 26.14 -15.09
N TYR A 114 19.44 26.84 -15.32
CA TYR A 114 20.70 26.23 -15.73
C TYR A 114 21.44 25.52 -14.60
N GLU A 115 21.22 25.95 -13.36
CA GLU A 115 21.76 25.27 -12.17
C GLU A 115 20.97 24.00 -11.88
N CYS A 116 19.64 24.03 -12.10
CA CYS A 116 18.74 22.91 -11.86
C CYS A 116 17.79 22.60 -13.04
N PRO A 117 18.29 22.08 -14.17
CA PRO A 117 17.45 21.71 -15.32
C PRO A 117 16.38 20.67 -15.01
N SER A 118 16.55 19.84 -13.98
CA SER A 118 15.53 18.88 -13.50
C SER A 118 14.19 19.52 -13.11
N LEU A 119 14.14 20.85 -12.90
CA LEU A 119 12.88 21.59 -12.75
C LEU A 119 11.97 21.49 -14.00
N LEU A 120 12.55 21.33 -15.20
CA LEU A 120 11.76 21.13 -16.43
C LEU A 120 10.94 19.82 -16.39
N ALA A 121 11.38 18.84 -15.59
CA ALA A 121 10.67 17.59 -15.33
C ALA A 121 9.97 17.59 -13.96
N SER A 122 9.76 18.75 -13.34
CA SER A 122 9.18 18.83 -11.99
C SER A 122 7.74 18.34 -11.91
N PHE A 123 7.32 18.05 -10.68
CA PHE A 123 5.97 17.61 -10.33
C PHE A 123 5.51 18.21 -9.00
N THR A 124 4.22 18.12 -8.74
CA THR A 124 3.61 18.40 -7.45
C THR A 124 2.68 17.25 -7.06
N ALA A 125 2.57 16.98 -5.77
CA ALA A 125 1.74 15.93 -5.23
C ALA A 125 0.85 16.49 -4.11
N ILE A 126 -0.43 16.17 -4.15
CA ILE A 126 -1.36 16.42 -3.05
C ILE A 126 -1.76 15.10 -2.42
N PHE A 127 -1.70 15.03 -1.09
CA PHE A 127 -1.95 13.82 -0.31
C PHE A 127 -2.93 14.11 0.83
N PHE A 128 -3.67 13.08 1.22
CA PHE A 128 -4.34 12.95 2.50
C PHE A 128 -4.09 11.53 2.99
N ALA A 129 -3.42 11.41 4.13
CA ALA A 129 -3.10 10.15 4.78
C ALA A 129 -4.03 9.90 5.98
N ASP A 130 -5.01 9.01 5.84
CA ASP A 130 -5.82 8.51 6.95
C ASP A 130 -5.01 7.44 7.69
N LEU A 131 -4.19 7.90 8.64
CA LEU A 131 -3.31 7.03 9.43
C LEU A 131 -4.07 6.13 10.42
N LYS A 132 -5.37 6.37 10.65
CA LYS A 132 -6.20 5.47 11.47
C LYS A 132 -6.67 4.26 10.68
N LYS A 133 -6.88 4.44 9.37
CA LYS A 133 -7.36 3.38 8.46
C LYS A 133 -6.28 2.86 7.51
N TYR A 134 -5.07 3.43 7.57
CA TYR A 134 -3.98 3.19 6.63
C TYR A 134 -4.40 3.39 5.17
N LYS A 135 -5.20 4.43 4.91
CA LYS A 135 -5.69 4.79 3.57
C LYS A 135 -5.07 6.09 3.10
N PHE A 136 -4.52 6.07 1.90
CA PHE A 136 -3.80 7.20 1.33
C PHE A 136 -4.51 7.67 0.06
N THR A 137 -5.07 8.88 0.10
CA THR A 137 -5.69 9.54 -1.05
C THR A 137 -4.69 10.52 -1.63
N PHE A 138 -4.38 10.43 -2.92
CA PHE A 138 -3.40 11.32 -3.53
C PHE A 138 -3.66 11.62 -5.00
N HIS A 139 -2.99 12.66 -5.51
CA HIS A 139 -3.03 13.02 -6.92
C HIS A 139 -1.74 13.76 -7.30
N PHE A 140 -1.14 13.36 -8.43
CA PHE A 140 0.07 13.98 -8.94
C PHE A 140 -0.25 14.96 -10.07
N GLY A 141 0.49 16.06 -10.12
CA GLY A 141 0.42 17.09 -11.14
C GLY A 141 1.79 17.33 -11.74
N TYR A 142 1.85 17.36 -13.06
CA TYR A 142 3.07 17.52 -13.85
C TYR A 142 3.00 18.84 -14.63
N PRO A 143 3.39 19.97 -14.02
CA PRO A 143 3.19 21.30 -14.58
C PRO A 143 3.81 21.39 -15.98
N ALA A 144 2.97 21.65 -16.96
CA ALA A 144 3.33 21.90 -18.35
C ALA A 144 2.77 23.25 -18.77
N ILE A 145 3.69 24.18 -19.02
CA ILE A 145 3.37 25.53 -19.49
C ILE A 145 3.03 25.45 -20.99
N HIS A 146 1.94 26.08 -21.39
CA HIS A 146 1.49 26.09 -22.79
C HIS A 146 2.34 27.04 -23.61
N SER A 147 2.71 26.60 -24.81
CA SER A 147 3.44 27.42 -25.76
C SER A 147 2.44 28.01 -26.76
N ASP A 148 2.42 29.33 -26.89
CA ASP A 148 1.61 30.06 -27.88
C ASP A 148 2.53 31.03 -28.64
N PRO A 149 2.65 30.94 -29.98
CA PRO A 149 2.07 29.93 -30.88
C PRO A 149 2.55 28.49 -30.60
N ALA A 150 1.77 27.49 -30.99
CA ALA A 150 2.14 26.09 -30.75
C ALA A 150 3.36 25.66 -31.60
N TRP A 151 4.22 24.81 -31.03
CA TRP A 151 5.27 24.14 -31.78
C TRP A 151 4.68 23.03 -32.64
N LYS A 152 5.12 22.96 -33.90
CA LYS A 152 4.68 21.97 -34.88
C LYS A 152 5.89 21.22 -35.43
N GLN A 153 5.71 19.94 -35.72
CA GLN A 153 6.71 19.13 -36.36
C GLN A 153 6.78 19.45 -37.86
N VAL A 154 8.01 19.60 -38.36
CA VAL A 154 8.35 19.79 -39.76
C VAL A 154 8.94 18.48 -40.29
N GLY A 155 8.31 17.89 -41.31
CA GLY A 155 8.72 16.59 -41.84
C GLY A 155 8.43 15.42 -40.90
N GLU A 156 8.98 14.25 -41.22
CA GLU A 156 8.86 13.04 -40.40
C GLU A 156 9.92 12.99 -39.30
N ALA A 157 9.63 12.26 -38.23
CA ALA A 157 10.61 12.02 -37.17
C ALA A 157 11.70 11.10 -37.73
N THR A 158 12.95 11.42 -37.45
CA THR A 158 14.10 10.63 -37.93
C THR A 158 14.78 9.91 -36.77
N GLN A 159 15.53 8.86 -37.10
CA GLN A 159 16.35 8.12 -36.16
C GLN A 159 17.78 8.06 -36.68
N LEU A 160 18.72 7.86 -35.76
CA LEU A 160 20.11 7.58 -36.09
C LEU A 160 20.26 6.13 -36.58
N THR A 161 21.35 5.86 -37.29
CA THR A 161 21.76 4.48 -37.55
C THR A 161 22.30 3.82 -36.27
N SER A 162 22.35 2.48 -36.23
CA SER A 162 22.89 1.71 -35.10
C SER A 162 24.30 2.18 -34.68
N THR A 163 25.17 2.40 -35.66
CA THR A 163 26.53 2.89 -35.44
C THR A 163 26.54 4.31 -34.87
N GLU A 164 25.79 5.24 -35.46
CA GLU A 164 25.68 6.61 -34.94
C GLU A 164 25.11 6.68 -33.52
N THR A 165 24.13 5.81 -33.22
CA THR A 165 23.56 5.67 -31.86
C THR A 165 24.61 5.20 -30.87
N THR A 166 25.45 4.22 -31.22
CA THR A 166 26.51 3.71 -30.34
C THR A 166 27.45 4.84 -29.91
N HIS A 167 27.94 5.64 -30.87
CA HIS A 167 28.81 6.79 -30.60
C HIS A 167 28.11 7.90 -29.78
N LEU A 168 26.81 8.14 -30.04
CA LEU A 168 26.02 9.09 -29.25
C LEU A 168 25.91 8.63 -27.80
N VAL A 169 25.55 7.34 -27.59
CA VAL A 169 25.39 6.76 -26.25
C VAL A 169 26.69 6.87 -25.47
N ASP A 170 27.83 6.53 -26.06
CA ASP A 170 29.12 6.59 -25.38
C ASP A 170 29.49 8.03 -24.99
N SER A 171 29.21 9.00 -25.87
CA SER A 171 29.42 10.43 -25.60
C SER A 171 28.50 10.95 -24.49
N VAL A 172 27.23 10.56 -24.49
CA VAL A 172 26.25 10.92 -23.45
C VAL A 172 26.60 10.28 -22.12
N GLN A 173 27.03 9.01 -22.08
CA GLN A 173 27.47 8.35 -20.85
C GLN A 173 28.71 9.02 -20.25
N THR A 174 29.70 9.33 -21.11
CA THR A 174 30.92 10.02 -20.69
C THR A 174 30.61 11.39 -20.08
N TRP A 175 29.70 12.15 -20.69
CA TRP A 175 29.21 13.41 -20.14
C TRP A 175 28.44 13.20 -18.83
N LYS A 176 27.52 12.23 -18.78
CA LYS A 176 26.68 11.94 -17.61
C LYS A 176 27.50 11.62 -16.36
N TYR A 177 28.64 10.94 -16.51
CA TYR A 177 29.56 10.63 -15.42
C TYR A 177 30.14 11.88 -14.75
N ARG A 178 30.38 12.94 -15.52
CA ARG A 178 30.95 14.21 -15.02
C ARG A 178 29.88 15.24 -14.65
N ALA A 179 28.66 15.11 -15.19
CA ALA A 179 27.57 16.04 -14.97
C ALA A 179 26.91 15.86 -13.58
N ASP A 180 26.54 16.99 -12.97
CA ASP A 180 25.68 17.02 -11.77
C ASP A 180 24.35 16.33 -12.06
N ALA A 181 23.83 15.60 -11.08
CA ALA A 181 22.65 14.77 -11.25
C ALA A 181 21.37 15.57 -11.62
N ARG A 182 21.30 16.85 -11.26
CA ARG A 182 20.22 17.79 -11.65
C ARG A 182 20.24 18.15 -13.14
N GLN A 183 21.37 17.95 -13.82
CA GLN A 183 21.55 18.35 -15.22
C GLN A 183 21.36 17.20 -16.21
N ARG A 184 21.47 15.94 -15.76
CA ARG A 184 21.52 14.74 -16.62
C ARG A 184 20.27 14.53 -17.49
N GLY A 185 19.14 15.15 -17.14
CA GLY A 185 17.88 15.03 -17.89
C GLY A 185 17.81 15.87 -19.16
N PHE A 186 18.64 16.93 -19.30
CA PHE A 186 18.54 17.89 -20.39
C PHE A 186 19.94 18.37 -20.80
N PHE A 187 20.23 18.37 -22.10
CA PHE A 187 21.57 18.63 -22.62
C PHE A 187 21.56 19.22 -24.02
N LEU A 188 22.72 19.69 -24.47
CA LEU A 188 23.00 20.10 -25.83
C LEU A 188 23.88 19.04 -26.49
N ALA A 189 23.65 18.77 -27.77
CA ALA A 189 24.48 17.86 -28.55
C ALA A 189 24.78 18.49 -29.91
N LYS A 190 26.02 18.34 -30.38
CA LYS A 190 26.39 18.71 -31.75
C LYS A 190 27.30 17.70 -32.40
N ARG A 191 27.25 17.64 -33.73
CA ARG A 191 28.18 16.87 -34.55
C ARG A 191 29.32 17.79 -34.99
N VAL A 192 30.55 17.36 -34.78
CA VAL A 192 31.76 18.09 -35.20
C VAL A 192 32.50 17.26 -36.22
N ARG A 193 32.65 17.80 -37.43
CA ARG A 193 33.36 17.19 -38.57
C ARG A 193 34.80 17.74 -38.62
N GLY A 194 35.79 16.88 -38.85
CA GLY A 194 37.17 17.31 -39.12
C GLY A 194 38.09 17.54 -37.89
N GLY A 195 37.86 16.88 -36.76
CA GLY A 195 38.79 16.92 -35.61
C GLY A 195 39.90 15.87 -35.71
N ASN A 196 41.12 16.21 -35.25
CA ASN A 196 42.29 15.32 -35.23
C ASN A 196 41.95 14.00 -34.53
N THR A 197 42.12 12.90 -35.24
CA THR A 197 41.73 11.53 -34.86
C THR A 197 42.76 10.86 -33.96
N ASP A 198 43.20 11.52 -32.89
CA ASP A 198 44.15 10.98 -31.91
C ASP A 198 43.46 10.59 -30.59
N ASP A 199 42.37 9.81 -30.68
CA ASP A 199 41.83 9.12 -29.51
C ASP A 199 42.39 7.68 -29.44
N PRO A 200 43.34 7.39 -28.53
CA PRO A 200 43.99 6.08 -28.42
C PRO A 200 43.04 4.95 -27.94
N GLN A 201 41.77 5.23 -27.64
CA GLN A 201 40.77 4.23 -27.23
C GLN A 201 39.80 3.79 -28.34
N ARG A 202 39.93 4.27 -29.59
CA ARG A 202 39.05 3.85 -30.69
C ARG A 202 39.19 2.35 -31.00
N THR A 203 38.09 1.61 -30.88
CA THR A 203 37.93 0.28 -31.48
C THR A 203 38.08 0.39 -33.01
N PRO A 204 38.98 -0.39 -33.66
CA PRO A 204 39.17 -0.32 -35.10
C PRO A 204 37.91 -0.78 -35.85
N GLY A 205 37.26 0.10 -36.63
CA GLY A 205 36.27 -0.35 -37.63
C GLY A 205 35.10 0.58 -38.00
N GLU A 206 34.72 1.58 -37.20
CA GLU A 206 33.46 2.32 -37.44
C GLU A 206 33.63 3.85 -37.29
N ASP A 207 34.16 4.50 -38.32
CA ASP A 207 34.17 5.97 -38.43
C ASP A 207 32.85 6.47 -39.03
N ILE A 208 32.08 7.21 -38.24
CA ILE A 208 30.82 7.86 -38.68
C ILE A 208 31.05 9.23 -39.33
N GLY A 209 32.30 9.67 -39.49
CA GLY A 209 32.69 10.92 -40.16
C GLY A 209 32.48 12.19 -39.32
N TYR A 210 32.07 12.05 -38.05
CA TYR A 210 31.93 13.14 -37.10
C TYR A 210 32.04 12.63 -35.66
N ASN A 211 32.33 13.52 -34.71
CA ASN A 211 32.28 13.21 -33.28
C ASN A 211 31.10 13.93 -32.62
N TRP A 212 30.47 13.28 -31.65
CA TRP A 212 29.44 13.89 -30.80
C TRP A 212 30.11 14.70 -29.69
N VAL A 213 29.64 15.94 -29.51
CA VAL A 213 30.01 16.77 -28.36
C VAL A 213 28.75 17.04 -27.55
N ILE A 214 28.77 16.69 -26.27
CA ILE A 214 27.65 16.86 -25.33
C ILE A 214 27.97 17.96 -24.32
N GLY A 215 26.99 18.82 -24.03
CA GLY A 215 27.14 19.95 -23.12
C GLY A 215 25.91 20.18 -22.25
N ASN A 216 26.12 20.86 -21.12
CA ASN A 216 25.02 21.31 -20.26
C ASN A 216 24.23 22.43 -20.96
N LEU A 217 22.96 22.61 -20.61
CA LEU A 217 22.11 23.68 -21.18
C LEU A 217 22.72 25.08 -21.03
N SER A 218 23.44 25.33 -19.93
CA SER A 218 24.12 26.61 -19.67
C SER A 218 25.11 27.02 -20.75
N LYS A 219 25.68 26.05 -21.48
CA LYS A 219 26.65 26.33 -22.55
C LYS A 219 26.02 26.96 -23.78
N TYR A 220 24.69 26.91 -23.93
CA TYR A 220 24.00 27.53 -25.07
C TYR A 220 24.34 29.02 -25.18
N GLU A 221 24.21 29.75 -24.08
CA GLU A 221 24.52 31.19 -24.00
C GLU A 221 26.02 31.49 -24.06
N GLN A 222 26.86 30.45 -23.98
CA GLN A 222 28.31 30.52 -24.08
C GLN A 222 28.82 30.18 -25.50
N GLY A 223 27.93 30.13 -26.49
CA GLY A 223 28.31 29.87 -27.88
C GLY A 223 28.55 28.39 -28.20
N PHE A 224 27.91 27.44 -27.49
CA PHE A 224 28.11 26.01 -27.73
C PHE A 224 27.93 25.60 -29.21
N PHE A 225 27.03 26.26 -29.93
CA PHE A 225 26.73 25.99 -31.34
C PHE A 225 27.44 26.92 -32.34
N ASP A 226 28.33 27.78 -31.86
CA ASP A 226 29.08 28.69 -32.73
C ASP A 226 29.90 27.89 -33.76
N GLY A 227 29.86 28.34 -35.02
CA GLY A 227 30.54 27.67 -36.14
C GLY A 227 30.00 26.27 -36.49
N THR A 228 28.86 25.84 -35.93
CA THR A 228 28.24 24.53 -36.23
C THR A 228 27.06 24.72 -37.18
N ASP A 229 26.88 23.89 -38.20
CA ASP A 229 25.72 24.00 -39.11
C ASP A 229 24.40 23.63 -38.41
N ASN A 230 23.28 24.24 -38.83
CA ASN A 230 21.96 24.01 -38.21
C ASN A 230 21.56 22.53 -38.16
N GLN A 231 21.91 21.75 -39.20
CA GLN A 231 21.64 20.31 -39.28
C GLN A 231 22.38 19.48 -38.22
N ASP A 232 23.46 20.03 -37.66
CA ASP A 232 24.36 19.36 -36.71
C ASP A 232 24.17 19.89 -35.27
N ARG A 233 23.13 20.70 -35.00
CA ARG A 233 22.78 21.26 -33.69
C ARG A 233 21.55 20.57 -33.10
N PHE A 234 21.66 20.01 -31.91
CA PHE A 234 20.57 19.28 -31.25
C PHE A 234 20.39 19.74 -29.81
N ILE A 235 19.13 19.94 -29.41
CA ILE A 235 18.77 20.14 -28.00
C ILE A 235 18.13 18.84 -27.51
N GLY A 236 18.80 18.19 -26.57
CA GLY A 236 18.47 16.86 -26.09
C GLY A 236 17.77 16.86 -24.73
N PHE A 237 16.88 15.88 -24.55
CA PHE A 237 16.40 15.51 -23.23
C PHE A 237 16.28 14.00 -23.13
N ALA A 238 16.46 13.47 -21.92
CA ALA A 238 16.24 12.07 -21.64
C ALA A 238 14.73 11.78 -21.64
N ASP A 239 14.28 11.05 -22.65
CA ASP A 239 12.88 10.77 -22.92
C ASP A 239 12.50 9.36 -22.44
N PRO A 240 11.67 9.21 -21.40
CA PRO A 240 11.21 7.91 -20.97
C PRO A 240 10.14 7.31 -21.89
N SER A 241 9.58 8.07 -22.84
CA SER A 241 8.55 7.58 -23.77
C SER A 241 9.09 6.54 -24.75
N THR A 242 8.35 5.44 -24.94
CA THR A 242 8.61 4.45 -26.01
C THR A 242 7.62 4.54 -27.18
N TYR A 243 6.78 5.58 -27.23
CA TYR A 243 5.89 5.83 -28.38
C TYR A 243 6.70 6.25 -29.61
N ARG A 244 6.36 5.70 -30.79
CA ARG A 244 7.07 5.99 -32.05
C ARG A 244 7.11 7.46 -32.45
N GLU A 245 6.07 8.23 -32.13
CA GLU A 245 5.93 9.63 -32.56
C GLU A 245 5.75 10.61 -31.40
N ASN A 246 5.50 10.12 -30.18
CA ASN A 246 5.10 10.97 -29.07
C ASN A 246 6.29 11.15 -28.11
N PRO A 247 6.92 12.34 -28.05
CA PRO A 247 7.93 12.63 -27.04
C PRO A 247 7.33 12.70 -25.64
N GLY A 248 8.19 12.53 -24.62
CA GLY A 248 7.83 12.66 -23.22
C GLY A 248 7.28 14.04 -22.84
N TRP A 249 6.50 14.07 -21.76
CA TRP A 249 5.77 15.24 -21.29
C TRP A 249 6.65 16.48 -21.02
N MET A 250 7.87 16.26 -20.50
CA MET A 250 8.81 17.32 -20.11
C MET A 250 9.33 18.15 -21.28
N LEU A 251 9.24 17.65 -22.52
CA LEU A 251 9.59 18.45 -23.71
C LEU A 251 8.80 19.75 -23.77
N ARG A 252 7.56 19.78 -23.26
CA ARG A 252 6.74 21.00 -23.20
C ARG A 252 7.45 22.14 -22.48
N ASN A 253 8.07 21.87 -21.34
CA ASN A 253 8.76 22.89 -20.55
C ASN A 253 10.11 23.26 -21.17
N LEU A 254 10.81 22.31 -21.77
CA LEU A 254 12.05 22.60 -22.52
C LEU A 254 11.79 23.57 -23.69
N LEU A 255 10.68 23.39 -24.41
CA LEU A 255 10.28 24.28 -25.50
C LEU A 255 9.97 25.71 -25.03
N ILE A 256 9.51 25.87 -23.78
CA ILE A 256 9.32 27.18 -23.16
C ILE A 256 10.66 27.85 -22.87
N LEU A 257 11.64 27.10 -22.37
CA LEU A 257 13.00 27.60 -22.19
C LEU A 257 13.58 28.09 -23.53
N ILE A 258 13.51 27.23 -24.56
CA ILE A 258 14.00 27.52 -25.91
C ILE A 258 13.39 28.82 -26.44
N ARG A 259 12.07 28.97 -26.36
CA ARG A 259 11.40 30.18 -26.86
C ARG A 259 11.72 31.41 -26.04
N HIS A 260 11.53 31.34 -24.72
CA HIS A 260 11.52 32.54 -23.90
C HIS A 260 12.91 33.03 -23.54
N ARG A 261 13.88 32.13 -23.44
CA ARG A 261 15.25 32.47 -23.10
C ARG A 261 16.13 32.58 -24.34
N TRP A 262 16.12 31.58 -25.20
CA TRP A 262 16.99 31.53 -26.38
C TRP A 262 16.42 32.22 -27.62
N LYS A 263 15.14 32.60 -27.59
CA LYS A 263 14.44 33.30 -28.69
C LYS A 263 14.52 32.54 -30.02
N LEU A 264 14.47 31.20 -29.95
CA LEU A 264 14.45 30.35 -31.13
C LEU A 264 13.02 29.97 -31.49
N ASP A 265 12.73 30.00 -32.80
CA ASP A 265 11.46 29.58 -33.38
C ASP A 265 11.59 28.29 -34.22
N GLU A 266 12.81 27.80 -34.44
CA GLU A 266 13.12 26.57 -35.18
C GLU A 266 14.27 25.82 -34.50
N VAL A 267 14.06 24.55 -34.18
CA VAL A 267 15.02 23.71 -33.42
C VAL A 267 14.95 22.24 -33.80
N GLN A 268 16.08 21.54 -33.68
CA GLN A 268 16.10 20.08 -33.68
C GLN A 268 16.15 19.54 -32.25
N ILE A 269 15.15 18.73 -31.90
CA ILE A 269 15.04 18.08 -30.60
C ILE A 269 15.50 16.63 -30.70
N LEU A 270 16.44 16.24 -29.84
CA LEU A 270 16.86 14.86 -29.65
C LEU A 270 16.12 14.27 -28.44
N CYS A 271 15.10 13.46 -28.70
CA CYS A 271 14.41 12.66 -27.68
C CYS A 271 15.28 11.44 -27.39
N TYR A 272 16.18 11.57 -26.40
CA TYR A 272 17.18 10.56 -26.09
C TYR A 272 16.54 9.38 -25.35
N ARG A 273 16.49 8.23 -26.02
CA ARG A 273 15.82 7.00 -25.54
C ARG A 273 16.76 5.79 -25.51
N ASP A 274 18.04 5.99 -25.75
CA ASP A 274 19.01 4.89 -25.84
C ASP A 274 19.66 4.60 -24.49
N THR A 275 20.04 3.33 -24.30
CA THR A 275 20.68 2.84 -23.07
C THR A 275 22.01 2.20 -23.41
N HIS A 276 22.98 2.25 -22.48
CA HIS A 276 24.31 1.67 -22.72
C HIS A 276 24.27 0.16 -23.01
N LEU A 277 23.33 -0.56 -22.40
CA LEU A 277 23.13 -2.01 -22.59
C LEU A 277 22.57 -2.38 -23.96
N ARG A 278 21.89 -1.45 -24.66
CA ARG A 278 21.27 -1.65 -25.97
C ARG A 278 21.66 -0.53 -26.93
N ARG A 279 22.92 -0.12 -26.89
CA ARG A 279 23.45 1.02 -27.67
C ARG A 279 23.51 0.77 -29.17
N ASP A 280 23.40 -0.49 -29.57
CA ASP A 280 23.24 -0.96 -30.94
C ASP A 280 21.83 -0.75 -31.51
N GLN A 281 20.85 -0.40 -30.67
CA GLN A 281 19.46 -0.19 -31.09
C GLN A 281 19.11 1.29 -31.08
N ALA A 282 18.73 1.82 -32.24
CA ALA A 282 18.33 3.22 -32.39
C ALA A 282 16.88 3.44 -31.92
N HIS A 283 16.71 3.80 -30.64
CA HIS A 283 15.42 4.15 -30.06
C HIS A 283 15.17 5.65 -30.02
N SER A 284 16.23 6.46 -29.95
CA SER A 284 16.12 7.93 -29.93
C SER A 284 15.39 8.47 -31.17
N LEU A 285 14.61 9.54 -30.96
CA LEU A 285 13.91 10.25 -32.03
C LEU A 285 14.49 11.66 -32.20
N ILE A 286 14.70 12.07 -33.45
CA ILE A 286 15.06 13.43 -33.81
C ILE A 286 13.83 14.10 -34.42
N LEU A 287 13.39 15.18 -33.79
CA LEU A 287 12.23 15.97 -34.19
C LEU A 287 12.68 17.35 -34.66
N HIS A 288 12.37 17.72 -35.90
CA HIS A 288 12.53 19.09 -36.36
C HIS A 288 11.27 19.88 -36.05
N LEU A 289 11.37 20.85 -35.14
CA LEU A 289 10.24 21.62 -34.64
C LEU A 289 10.35 23.08 -35.06
N LYS A 290 9.22 23.63 -35.50
CA LYS A 290 9.07 25.04 -35.82
C LYS A 290 7.84 25.62 -35.17
N SER A 291 7.91 26.88 -34.79
CA SER A 291 6.75 27.64 -34.35
C SER A 291 6.66 28.94 -35.13
N ASP A 292 5.44 29.44 -35.21
CA ASP A 292 5.18 30.74 -35.82
C ASP A 292 5.76 31.82 -34.89
N ALA A 293 6.35 32.88 -35.47
CA ALA A 293 6.86 33.99 -34.67
C ALA A 293 5.70 34.59 -33.86
N PRO A 294 5.90 34.89 -32.56
CA PRO A 294 4.87 35.51 -31.76
C PRO A 294 4.46 36.85 -32.39
N ALA A 295 3.16 37.09 -32.53
CA ALA A 295 2.65 38.36 -33.04
C ALA A 295 3.24 39.51 -32.19
N ALA A 296 3.81 40.53 -32.84
CA ALA A 296 4.33 41.69 -32.15
C ALA A 296 3.22 42.28 -31.27
N ASN A 297 3.40 42.26 -29.95
CA ASN A 297 2.52 43.01 -29.06
C ASN A 297 2.61 44.51 -29.44
N PRO A 298 1.50 45.27 -29.43
CA PRO A 298 1.54 46.69 -29.72
C PRO A 298 2.49 47.42 -28.78
N SER A 299 3.16 48.44 -29.32
CA SER A 299 4.16 49.33 -28.72
C SER A 299 3.99 49.65 -27.23
N PRO A 300 5.09 49.92 -26.50
CA PRO A 300 5.04 50.26 -25.08
C PRO A 300 4.36 51.62 -24.88
N MET A 301 3.10 51.62 -24.47
CA MET A 301 2.49 52.81 -23.88
C MET A 301 3.06 53.00 -22.46
N THR A 302 3.89 54.04 -22.32
CA THR A 302 4.19 54.80 -21.09
C THR A 302 4.09 54.02 -19.78
N ALA A 303 5.22 53.51 -19.29
CA ALA A 303 5.33 53.02 -17.92
C ALA A 303 6.67 53.45 -17.31
N GLU A 304 6.55 54.14 -16.18
CA GLU A 304 7.60 54.68 -15.33
C GLU A 304 8.68 53.65 -14.98
N GLU A 305 9.91 54.16 -14.87
CA GLU A 305 11.14 53.44 -14.57
C GLU A 305 11.02 52.68 -13.24
N SER A 306 11.02 51.34 -13.32
CA SER A 306 11.25 50.45 -12.18
C SER A 306 12.45 49.54 -12.50
N PRO A 307 13.42 49.37 -11.58
CA PRO A 307 14.74 48.82 -11.90
C PRO A 307 14.82 47.29 -12.00
N ARG A 308 13.69 46.59 -12.16
CA ARG A 308 13.67 45.12 -12.33
C ARG A 308 13.07 44.75 -13.69
N PRO A 309 13.73 43.93 -14.52
CA PRO A 309 13.11 43.40 -15.72
C PRO A 309 11.86 42.61 -15.32
N ARG A 310 10.68 43.10 -15.70
CA ARG A 310 9.40 42.43 -15.39
C ARG A 310 9.34 41.11 -16.15
N THR A 311 9.28 40.00 -15.43
CA THR A 311 8.98 38.68 -16.00
C THR A 311 7.68 38.76 -16.80
N PRO A 312 7.63 38.27 -18.05
CA PRO A 312 6.42 38.33 -18.86
C PRO A 312 5.29 37.50 -18.23
N LYS A 313 4.05 37.80 -18.62
CA LYS A 313 2.87 37.07 -18.13
C LYS A 313 2.99 35.59 -18.49
N MET A 314 2.89 34.73 -17.48
CA MET A 314 2.99 33.27 -17.66
C MET A 314 1.81 32.73 -18.48
N PRO A 315 2.06 31.85 -19.46
CA PRO A 315 1.00 31.14 -20.17
C PRO A 315 0.19 30.19 -19.28
N LYS A 316 -0.90 29.65 -19.83
CA LYS A 316 -1.72 28.64 -19.15
C LYS A 316 -0.90 27.41 -18.78
N VAL A 317 -1.14 26.86 -17.59
CA VAL A 317 -0.50 25.64 -17.09
C VAL A 317 -1.52 24.51 -17.01
N THR A 318 -1.09 23.30 -17.35
CA THR A 318 -1.86 22.06 -17.18
C THR A 318 -0.96 20.96 -16.63
N GLY A 319 -1.49 19.81 -16.22
CA GLY A 319 -0.60 18.71 -15.80
C GLY A 319 -1.14 17.66 -14.85
N TRP A 320 -2.38 17.79 -14.36
CA TRP A 320 -2.95 16.79 -13.46
C TRP A 320 -3.03 15.41 -14.13
N GLU A 321 -2.53 14.40 -13.42
CA GLU A 321 -2.50 13.02 -13.87
C GLU A 321 -3.92 12.50 -14.15
N ARG A 322 -4.07 11.66 -15.17
CA ARG A 322 -5.34 11.00 -15.47
C ARG A 322 -5.25 9.55 -15.01
N ASN A 323 -6.37 9.01 -14.54
CA ASN A 323 -6.47 7.58 -14.28
C ASN A 323 -6.51 6.78 -15.60
N GLU A 324 -6.52 5.46 -15.50
CA GLU A 324 -6.56 4.55 -16.66
C GLU A 324 -7.80 4.78 -17.57
N ASN A 325 -8.88 5.31 -16.99
CA ASN A 325 -10.10 5.69 -17.70
C ASN A 325 -10.06 7.12 -18.28
N GLY A 326 -8.91 7.79 -18.27
CA GLY A 326 -8.71 9.14 -18.81
C GLY A 326 -9.30 10.28 -17.97
N LYS A 327 -9.84 9.99 -16.77
CA LYS A 327 -10.47 10.98 -15.88
C LYS A 327 -9.45 11.58 -14.91
N LEU A 328 -9.62 12.86 -14.60
CA LEU A 328 -8.86 13.56 -13.57
C LEU A 328 -9.42 13.19 -12.19
N MET A 329 -8.83 12.20 -11.55
CA MET A 329 -9.32 11.65 -10.30
C MET A 329 -8.16 11.27 -9.38
N SER A 330 -8.32 11.58 -8.10
CA SER A 330 -7.39 11.13 -7.07
C SER A 330 -7.36 9.60 -6.97
N ARG A 331 -6.18 9.04 -6.73
CA ARG A 331 -6.01 7.62 -6.41
C ARG A 331 -6.20 7.41 -4.92
N LEU A 332 -6.78 6.27 -4.56
CA LEU A 332 -6.91 5.80 -3.18
C LEU A 332 -6.17 4.47 -3.08
N VAL A 333 -5.23 4.37 -2.14
CA VAL A 333 -4.53 3.13 -1.82
C VAL A 333 -4.85 2.74 -0.38
N ASP A 334 -5.26 1.49 -0.18
CA ASP A 334 -5.55 0.91 1.14
C ASP A 334 -4.40 -0.03 1.52
N LEU A 335 -3.61 0.37 2.51
CA LEU A 335 -2.48 -0.42 3.01
C LEU A 335 -2.77 -1.06 4.37
N SER A 336 -4.05 -1.12 4.78
CA SER A 336 -4.41 -1.70 6.07
C SER A 336 -3.97 -3.16 6.21
N GLU A 337 -3.96 -3.94 5.13
CA GLU A 337 -3.46 -5.33 5.17
C GLU A 337 -1.96 -5.44 5.48
N TYR A 338 -1.18 -4.38 5.21
CA TYR A 338 0.28 -4.37 5.41
C TYR A 338 0.71 -3.59 6.66
N MET A 339 -0.16 -2.72 7.18
CA MET A 339 0.18 -1.78 8.25
C MET A 339 -0.69 -1.93 9.51
N ASP A 340 -1.85 -2.60 9.44
CA ASP A 340 -2.70 -2.84 10.62
C ASP A 340 -2.30 -4.12 11.34
N GLU A 341 -1.71 -3.99 12.54
CA GLU A 341 -1.28 -5.10 13.38
C GLU A 341 -2.38 -6.13 13.65
N ARG A 342 -3.65 -5.70 13.77
CA ARG A 342 -4.78 -6.62 14.00
C ARG A 342 -5.06 -7.48 12.76
N LYS A 343 -5.01 -6.87 11.57
CA LYS A 343 -5.19 -7.60 10.31
C LYS A 343 -4.02 -8.53 10.03
N LEU A 344 -2.80 -8.10 10.33
CA LEU A 344 -1.61 -8.95 10.22
C LEU A 344 -1.73 -10.18 11.12
N ALA A 345 -2.23 -10.03 12.35
CA ALA A 345 -2.50 -11.16 13.24
C ALA A 345 -3.59 -12.10 12.70
N ASP A 346 -4.73 -11.58 12.21
CA ASP A 346 -5.81 -12.41 11.61
C ASP A 346 -5.28 -13.19 10.40
N GLN A 347 -4.49 -12.54 9.53
CA GLN A 347 -3.89 -13.18 8.36
C GLN A 347 -2.89 -14.28 8.75
N ALA A 348 -2.06 -14.06 9.77
CA ALA A 348 -1.09 -15.05 10.24
C ALA A 348 -1.77 -16.31 10.80
N VAL A 349 -2.85 -16.13 11.59
CA VAL A 349 -3.66 -17.23 12.13
C VAL A 349 -4.34 -18.00 10.99
N ASP A 350 -5.02 -17.30 10.08
CA ASP A 350 -5.68 -17.90 8.92
C ASP A 350 -4.69 -18.66 8.02
N LEU A 351 -3.48 -18.13 7.83
CA LEU A 351 -2.43 -18.77 7.04
C LEU A 351 -1.99 -20.09 7.67
N ASN A 352 -1.82 -20.14 9.00
CA ASN A 352 -1.44 -21.37 9.70
C ASN A 352 -2.45 -22.50 9.45
N LEU A 353 -3.74 -22.19 9.56
CA LEU A 353 -4.81 -23.16 9.29
C LEU A 353 -4.87 -23.57 7.81
N LYS A 354 -4.72 -22.62 6.89
CA LYS A 354 -4.65 -22.91 5.44
C LYS A 354 -3.47 -23.82 5.10
N LEU A 355 -2.32 -23.66 5.77
CA LEU A 355 -1.17 -24.55 5.60
C LEU A 355 -1.48 -25.99 6.04
N ILE A 356 -2.24 -26.19 7.12
CA ILE A 356 -2.71 -27.53 7.53
C ILE A 356 -3.62 -28.13 6.45
N LYS A 357 -4.58 -27.35 5.95
CA LYS A 357 -5.46 -27.76 4.85
C LYS A 357 -4.65 -28.18 3.62
N TRP A 358 -3.73 -27.33 3.15
CA TRP A 358 -2.97 -27.62 1.93
C TRP A 358 -2.00 -28.79 2.06
N ARG A 359 -1.39 -28.97 3.23
CA ARG A 359 -0.32 -29.98 3.42
C ARG A 359 -0.84 -31.33 3.89
N ILE A 360 -1.85 -31.36 4.75
CA ILE A 360 -2.23 -32.56 5.50
C ILE A 360 -3.66 -32.98 5.17
N ALA A 361 -4.61 -32.05 5.15
CA ALA A 361 -6.03 -32.37 5.01
C ALA A 361 -6.73 -31.46 3.98
N PRO A 362 -6.55 -31.68 2.65
CA PRO A 362 -7.08 -30.79 1.61
C PRO A 362 -8.60 -30.62 1.64
N ASN A 363 -9.32 -31.64 2.10
CA ASN A 363 -10.77 -31.67 2.14
C ASN A 363 -11.37 -31.03 3.42
N ILE A 364 -10.54 -30.55 4.35
CA ILE A 364 -11.06 -29.89 5.56
C ILE A 364 -11.72 -28.55 5.19
N ASP A 365 -12.92 -28.34 5.70
CA ASP A 365 -13.61 -27.06 5.59
C ASP A 365 -13.32 -26.21 6.83
N LEU A 366 -12.36 -25.29 6.68
CA LEU A 366 -11.97 -24.37 7.75
C LEU A 366 -13.01 -23.27 7.96
N ASP A 367 -13.81 -22.94 6.94
CA ASP A 367 -14.80 -21.85 7.05
C ASP A 367 -15.98 -22.28 7.92
N VAL A 368 -16.38 -23.54 7.86
CA VAL A 368 -17.40 -24.11 8.77
C VAL A 368 -16.94 -24.02 10.24
N ILE A 369 -15.67 -24.33 10.52
CA ILE A 369 -15.10 -24.25 11.87
C ILE A 369 -15.02 -22.78 12.32
N LYS A 370 -14.46 -21.92 11.48
CA LYS A 370 -14.26 -20.48 11.75
C LYS A 370 -15.56 -19.76 12.09
N ASN A 371 -16.64 -20.06 11.37
CA ASN A 371 -17.94 -19.41 11.50
C ASN A 371 -18.84 -20.05 12.57
N CYS A 372 -18.45 -21.18 13.16
CA CYS A 372 -19.23 -21.86 14.20
C CYS A 372 -19.27 -21.02 15.49
N LYS A 373 -20.48 -20.72 15.98
CA LYS A 373 -20.68 -20.02 17.25
C LYS A 373 -20.70 -21.01 18.40
N CYS A 374 -19.75 -20.89 19.31
CA CYS A 374 -19.57 -21.84 20.41
C CYS A 374 -20.04 -21.24 21.75
N LEU A 375 -20.97 -21.93 22.42
CA LEU A 375 -21.39 -21.65 23.79
C LEU A 375 -20.68 -22.59 24.76
N LEU A 376 -19.87 -22.06 25.66
CA LEU A 376 -19.14 -22.78 26.71
C LEU A 376 -19.85 -22.62 28.05
N LEU A 377 -20.54 -23.67 28.49
CA LEU A 377 -21.19 -23.72 29.79
C LEU A 377 -20.17 -24.21 30.83
N GLY A 378 -19.57 -23.26 31.53
CA GLY A 378 -18.45 -23.45 32.44
C GLY A 378 -17.19 -22.75 31.93
N ALA A 379 -16.64 -21.85 32.75
CA ALA A 379 -15.38 -21.15 32.51
C ALA A 379 -14.26 -21.64 33.45
N GLY A 380 -14.42 -22.84 34.01
CA GLY A 380 -13.39 -23.52 34.81
C GLY A 380 -12.23 -24.06 33.96
N THR A 381 -11.60 -25.13 34.44
CA THR A 381 -10.45 -25.77 33.77
C THR A 381 -10.77 -26.15 32.33
N LEU A 382 -11.86 -26.88 32.12
CA LEU A 382 -12.28 -27.31 30.79
C LEU A 382 -12.60 -26.12 29.88
N GLY A 383 -13.41 -25.16 30.34
CA GLY A 383 -13.78 -23.97 29.57
C GLY A 383 -12.58 -23.16 29.08
N SER A 384 -11.58 -23.01 29.96
CA SER A 384 -10.35 -22.27 29.64
C SER A 384 -9.50 -22.98 28.58
N TYR A 385 -9.35 -24.31 28.64
CA TYR A 385 -8.57 -25.05 27.64
C TYR A 385 -9.33 -25.23 26.32
N VAL A 386 -10.62 -25.54 26.38
CA VAL A 386 -11.45 -25.73 25.18
C VAL A 386 -11.51 -24.43 24.37
N SER A 387 -11.70 -23.28 25.01
CA SER A 387 -11.75 -21.99 24.30
C SER A 387 -10.43 -21.65 23.58
N ARG A 388 -9.28 -21.89 24.23
CA ARG A 388 -7.97 -21.71 23.59
C ARG A 388 -7.79 -22.63 22.37
N ASN A 389 -8.26 -23.87 22.46
CA ASN A 389 -8.23 -24.80 21.33
C ASN A 389 -9.17 -24.35 20.19
N LEU A 390 -10.39 -23.92 20.51
CA LEU A 390 -11.34 -23.40 19.52
C LEU A 390 -10.77 -22.18 18.78
N MET A 391 -10.19 -21.23 19.53
CA MET A 391 -9.51 -20.07 18.95
C MET A 391 -8.31 -20.47 18.09
N GLY A 392 -7.53 -21.47 18.52
CA GLY A 392 -6.43 -22.04 17.72
C GLY A 392 -6.90 -22.67 16.40
N TRP A 393 -8.13 -23.18 16.34
CA TRP A 393 -8.80 -23.67 15.13
C TRP A 393 -9.53 -22.58 14.33
N GLY A 394 -9.43 -21.31 14.75
CA GLY A 394 -9.97 -20.17 14.03
C GLY A 394 -11.42 -19.81 14.37
N VAL A 395 -12.03 -20.42 15.39
CA VAL A 395 -13.37 -20.05 15.85
C VAL A 395 -13.39 -18.60 16.30
N LYS A 396 -14.28 -17.79 15.73
CA LYS A 396 -14.36 -16.34 16.03
C LYS A 396 -15.38 -15.97 17.09
N LYS A 397 -16.45 -16.75 17.31
CA LYS A 397 -17.50 -16.42 18.28
C LYS A 397 -17.53 -17.41 19.45
N ILE A 398 -17.15 -16.94 20.63
CA ILE A 398 -17.13 -17.77 21.85
C ILE A 398 -17.88 -17.07 22.98
N THR A 399 -18.88 -17.73 23.54
CA THR A 399 -19.64 -17.20 24.68
C THR A 399 -19.47 -18.10 25.90
N PHE A 400 -19.09 -17.52 27.04
CA PHE A 400 -18.96 -18.22 28.32
C PHE A 400 -20.19 -18.00 29.20
N VAL A 401 -20.56 -19.04 29.95
CA VAL A 401 -21.53 -18.96 31.05
C VAL A 401 -20.90 -19.56 32.31
N ASP A 402 -20.80 -18.77 33.37
CA ASP A 402 -20.26 -19.21 34.67
C ASP A 402 -20.70 -18.24 35.77
N ASN A 403 -21.06 -18.75 36.95
CA ASN A 403 -21.52 -17.93 38.08
C ASN A 403 -20.41 -17.66 39.13
N ALA A 404 -19.26 -18.33 39.00
CA ALA A 404 -18.20 -18.28 40.00
C ALA A 404 -17.26 -17.09 39.81
N LYS A 405 -16.47 -16.84 40.84
CA LYS A 405 -15.36 -15.89 40.82
C LYS A 405 -14.02 -16.62 40.79
N VAL A 406 -13.00 -15.96 40.28
CA VAL A 406 -11.62 -16.47 40.26
C VAL A 406 -11.08 -16.51 41.70
N SER A 407 -10.55 -17.67 42.09
CA SER A 407 -9.91 -17.89 43.39
C SER A 407 -8.41 -18.14 43.24
N PHE A 408 -7.62 -17.97 44.30
CA PHE A 408 -6.15 -18.12 44.27
C PHE A 408 -5.63 -19.46 43.74
N SER A 409 -6.41 -20.54 43.83
CA SER A 409 -6.03 -21.85 43.31
C SER A 409 -6.27 -22.00 41.79
N ASN A 410 -7.02 -21.09 41.17
CA ASN A 410 -7.47 -21.21 39.79
C ASN A 410 -6.39 -20.91 38.73
N PRO A 411 -5.58 -19.83 38.83
CA PRO A 411 -4.63 -19.46 37.76
C PRO A 411 -3.70 -20.60 37.31
N VAL A 412 -3.26 -21.45 38.24
CA VAL A 412 -2.36 -22.58 37.92
C VAL A 412 -3.06 -23.76 37.21
N ARG A 413 -4.39 -23.74 37.11
CA ARG A 413 -5.21 -24.79 36.46
C ARG A 413 -6.08 -24.27 35.31
N GLN A 414 -6.32 -22.96 35.27
CA GLN A 414 -7.30 -22.30 34.41
C GLN A 414 -6.58 -21.22 33.61
N PRO A 415 -6.08 -21.52 32.39
CA PRO A 415 -5.11 -20.68 31.65
C PRO A 415 -5.69 -19.39 31.04
N LEU A 416 -6.83 -18.92 31.53
CA LEU A 416 -7.40 -17.60 31.20
C LEU A 416 -7.31 -16.60 32.35
N TYR A 417 -6.78 -17.02 33.51
CA TYR A 417 -6.74 -16.21 34.72
C TYR A 417 -5.33 -16.09 35.27
N ASP A 418 -5.01 -14.89 35.77
CA ASP A 418 -3.75 -14.57 36.42
C ASP A 418 -3.96 -14.31 37.92
N PHE A 419 -2.84 -14.19 38.66
CA PHE A 419 -2.88 -13.82 40.08
C PHE A 419 -3.66 -12.53 40.35
N LYS A 420 -3.53 -11.53 39.46
CA LYS A 420 -4.23 -10.23 39.56
C LYS A 420 -5.76 -10.41 39.60
N ASP A 421 -6.29 -11.44 38.93
CA ASP A 421 -7.71 -11.69 38.83
C ASP A 421 -8.31 -12.28 40.11
N CYS A 422 -7.46 -12.71 41.06
CA CYS A 422 -7.88 -13.24 42.36
C CYS A 422 -8.10 -12.13 43.41
N ILE A 423 -7.53 -10.95 43.18
CA ILE A 423 -7.49 -9.85 44.16
C ILE A 423 -8.87 -9.17 44.23
N LYS A 424 -9.17 -8.45 45.33
CA LYS A 424 -10.44 -7.73 45.56
C LYS A 424 -11.69 -8.62 45.50
N GLY A 425 -11.57 -9.85 46.00
CA GLY A 425 -12.67 -10.80 46.07
C GLY A 425 -12.93 -11.59 44.78
N GLY A 426 -11.98 -11.55 43.83
CA GLY A 426 -11.99 -12.33 42.61
C GLY A 426 -12.81 -11.71 41.47
N ALA A 427 -12.25 -11.71 40.27
CA ALA A 427 -12.96 -11.38 39.04
C ALA A 427 -14.05 -12.41 38.75
N LYS A 428 -15.13 -12.00 38.08
CA LYS A 428 -16.17 -12.94 37.63
C LYS A 428 -15.64 -13.76 36.46
N LYS A 429 -15.75 -15.09 36.56
CA LYS A 429 -15.07 -16.01 35.63
C LYS A 429 -15.49 -15.85 34.18
N ALA A 430 -16.79 -15.75 33.92
CA ALA A 430 -17.32 -15.66 32.56
C ALA A 430 -16.86 -14.38 31.84
N GLU A 431 -17.05 -13.22 32.48
CA GLU A 431 -16.64 -11.91 31.96
C GLU A 431 -15.11 -11.87 31.74
N ARG A 432 -14.33 -12.26 32.75
CA ARG A 432 -12.86 -12.25 32.66
C ARG A 432 -12.32 -13.23 31.60
N ALA A 433 -12.94 -14.38 31.40
CA ALA A 433 -12.54 -15.33 30.37
C ALA A 433 -12.70 -14.77 28.97
N ALA A 434 -13.78 -14.01 28.71
CA ALA A 434 -13.98 -13.34 27.44
C ALA A 434 -12.92 -12.26 27.18
N GLU A 435 -12.66 -11.41 28.17
CA GLU A 435 -11.59 -10.40 28.11
C GLU A 435 -10.22 -11.03 27.85
N ALA A 436 -9.91 -12.17 28.50
CA ALA A 436 -8.64 -12.86 28.32
C ALA A 436 -8.48 -13.40 26.88
N LEU A 437 -9.55 -13.83 26.21
CA LEU A 437 -9.48 -14.23 24.82
C LEU A 437 -9.21 -13.02 23.89
N GLU A 438 -9.85 -11.88 24.13
CA GLU A 438 -9.60 -10.65 23.37
C GLU A 438 -8.17 -10.13 23.56
N GLU A 439 -7.61 -10.27 24.76
CA GLU A 439 -6.20 -9.97 25.06
C GLU A 439 -5.24 -10.88 24.27
N ILE A 440 -5.60 -12.15 24.03
CA ILE A 440 -4.78 -13.10 23.28
C ILE A 440 -4.91 -12.87 21.77
N TYR A 441 -6.14 -12.68 21.29
CA TYR A 441 -6.43 -12.48 19.87
C TYR A 441 -7.50 -11.40 19.68
N PRO A 442 -7.12 -10.16 19.28
CA PRO A 442 -8.07 -9.05 19.15
C PRO A 442 -9.18 -9.24 18.11
N GLY A 443 -9.07 -10.24 17.23
CA GLY A 443 -10.08 -10.55 16.21
C GLY A 443 -11.16 -11.53 16.68
N ILE A 444 -11.15 -11.96 17.94
CA ILE A 444 -12.21 -12.79 18.53
C ILE A 444 -13.39 -11.94 19.00
N ASP A 445 -14.60 -12.47 18.84
CA ASP A 445 -15.83 -11.95 19.42
C ASP A 445 -16.19 -12.84 20.61
N ALA A 446 -15.73 -12.43 21.80
CA ALA A 446 -15.91 -13.18 23.04
C ALA A 446 -16.87 -12.47 24.00
N GLN A 447 -17.78 -13.21 24.64
CA GLN A 447 -18.74 -12.66 25.60
C GLN A 447 -18.86 -13.55 26.85
N GLY A 448 -19.13 -12.95 28.00
CA GLY A 448 -19.25 -13.66 29.28
C GLY A 448 -20.54 -13.31 30.01
N TYR A 449 -21.31 -14.32 30.39
CA TYR A 449 -22.56 -14.17 31.14
C TYR A 449 -22.45 -14.78 32.54
N VAL A 450 -22.62 -13.94 33.56
CA VAL A 450 -22.61 -14.35 34.96
C VAL A 450 -24.01 -14.77 35.38
N MET A 451 -24.27 -16.07 35.37
CA MET A 451 -25.56 -16.65 35.74
C MET A 451 -25.41 -18.09 36.19
N SER A 452 -26.34 -18.55 37.03
CA SER A 452 -26.43 -19.96 37.42
C SER A 452 -27.20 -20.75 36.38
N VAL A 453 -26.81 -22.01 36.17
CA VAL A 453 -27.62 -22.99 35.46
C VAL A 453 -28.37 -23.83 36.51
N PRO A 454 -29.72 -23.89 36.46
CA PRO A 454 -30.51 -24.66 37.41
C PRO A 454 -30.13 -26.15 37.43
N MET A 455 -29.79 -26.66 38.62
CA MET A 455 -29.41 -28.06 38.81
C MET A 455 -30.64 -28.93 39.07
N ALA A 456 -30.70 -30.10 38.43
CA ALA A 456 -31.74 -31.08 38.71
C ALA A 456 -31.70 -31.53 40.18
N GLY A 457 -32.86 -31.77 40.78
CA GLY A 457 -33.00 -32.23 42.17
C GLY A 457 -32.79 -31.18 43.26
N HIS A 458 -32.44 -29.93 42.91
CA HIS A 458 -32.28 -28.83 43.88
C HIS A 458 -33.55 -27.96 43.96
N PRO A 459 -33.95 -27.48 45.17
CA PRO A 459 -35.13 -26.64 45.33
C PRO A 459 -34.93 -25.25 44.71
N ILE A 460 -35.99 -24.72 44.09
CA ILE A 460 -35.99 -23.36 43.54
C ILE A 460 -36.23 -22.37 44.67
N THR A 461 -35.19 -21.66 45.08
CA THR A 461 -35.25 -20.65 46.15
C THR A 461 -35.67 -19.26 45.65
N GLU A 462 -35.32 -18.91 44.40
CA GLU A 462 -35.59 -17.59 43.81
C GLU A 462 -36.33 -17.71 42.45
N PRO A 463 -37.65 -17.97 42.44
CA PRO A 463 -38.40 -18.31 41.21
C PRO A 463 -38.27 -17.30 40.07
N LYS A 464 -38.26 -16.00 40.38
CA LYS A 464 -38.13 -14.94 39.36
C LYS A 464 -36.74 -14.95 38.71
N LYS A 465 -35.68 -15.08 39.50
CA LYS A 465 -34.30 -15.13 39.02
C LYS A 465 -34.05 -16.40 38.22
N THR A 466 -34.44 -17.55 38.76
CA THR A 466 -34.31 -18.85 38.07
C THR A 466 -35.04 -18.85 36.73
N LYS A 467 -36.23 -18.24 36.64
CA LYS A 467 -36.96 -18.09 35.37
C LYS A 467 -36.20 -17.21 34.37
N ALA A 468 -35.62 -16.10 34.81
CA ALA A 468 -34.84 -15.22 33.94
C ALA A 468 -33.56 -15.91 33.44
N GLU A 469 -32.84 -16.62 34.32
CA GLU A 469 -31.66 -17.41 33.95
C GLU A 469 -32.01 -18.55 32.99
N PHE A 470 -33.14 -19.24 33.20
CA PHE A 470 -33.65 -20.25 32.25
C PHE A 470 -33.89 -19.65 30.86
N GLN A 471 -34.55 -18.49 30.78
CA GLN A 471 -34.85 -17.82 29.51
C GLN A 471 -33.58 -17.32 28.82
N LEU A 472 -32.61 -16.81 29.58
CA LEU A 472 -31.33 -16.40 29.04
C LEU A 472 -30.53 -17.61 28.52
N LEU A 473 -30.50 -18.72 29.25
CA LEU A 473 -29.84 -19.94 28.80
C LEU A 473 -30.46 -20.45 27.49
N GLN A 474 -31.80 -20.46 27.40
CA GLN A 474 -32.50 -20.85 26.17
C GLN A 474 -32.10 -19.96 25.00
N LYS A 475 -32.14 -18.64 25.18
CA LYS A 475 -31.71 -17.68 24.16
C LYS A 475 -30.27 -17.93 23.70
N LEU A 476 -29.35 -18.12 24.65
CA LEU A 476 -27.94 -18.38 24.33
C LEU A 476 -27.79 -19.71 23.56
N ILE A 477 -28.50 -20.76 23.94
CA ILE A 477 -28.46 -22.02 23.19
C ILE A 477 -29.00 -21.84 21.77
N ASP A 478 -30.10 -21.10 21.59
CA ASP A 478 -30.70 -20.86 20.28
C ASP A 478 -29.79 -20.04 19.35
N GLU A 479 -29.04 -19.07 19.90
CA GLU A 479 -28.13 -18.20 19.15
C GLU A 479 -26.80 -18.86 18.71
N HIS A 480 -26.43 -19.99 19.33
CA HIS A 480 -25.16 -20.68 19.10
C HIS A 480 -25.34 -22.00 18.34
N ASP A 481 -24.29 -22.45 17.65
CA ASP A 481 -24.33 -23.65 16.80
C ASP A 481 -23.91 -24.90 17.58
N ALA A 482 -22.85 -24.75 18.40
CA ALA A 482 -22.28 -25.82 19.21
C ALA A 482 -22.27 -25.43 20.70
N ILE A 483 -22.76 -26.33 21.54
CA ILE A 483 -22.92 -26.15 22.98
C ILE A 483 -22.00 -27.12 23.71
N PHE A 484 -21.08 -26.60 24.51
CA PHE A 484 -20.12 -27.36 25.28
C PHE A 484 -20.53 -27.39 26.75
N LEU A 485 -20.79 -28.60 27.28
CA LEU A 485 -21.12 -28.84 28.67
C LEU A 485 -19.83 -29.12 29.44
N LEU A 486 -19.31 -28.09 30.11
CA LEU A 486 -18.00 -28.07 30.78
C LEU A 486 -18.14 -27.76 32.27
N MET A 487 -19.27 -28.18 32.84
CA MET A 487 -19.73 -27.85 34.18
C MET A 487 -19.21 -28.85 35.23
N ASP A 488 -19.21 -28.49 36.51
CA ASP A 488 -18.55 -29.34 37.52
C ASP A 488 -19.33 -30.61 37.88
N THR A 489 -20.67 -30.62 37.76
CA THR A 489 -21.52 -31.70 38.28
C THR A 489 -22.42 -32.35 37.24
N ARG A 490 -22.97 -33.54 37.52
CA ARG A 490 -23.92 -34.23 36.64
C ARG A 490 -25.26 -33.48 36.59
N GLU A 491 -25.72 -32.98 37.72
CA GLU A 491 -27.04 -32.36 37.92
C GLU A 491 -27.17 -31.06 37.12
N SER A 492 -26.06 -30.31 37.01
CA SER A 492 -26.01 -29.05 36.28
C SER A 492 -26.04 -29.23 34.75
N ARG A 493 -25.67 -30.42 34.25
CA ARG A 493 -25.66 -30.76 32.81
C ARG A 493 -27.04 -31.14 32.27
N TRP A 494 -27.98 -31.49 33.15
CA TRP A 494 -29.29 -32.03 32.74
C TRP A 494 -30.09 -31.02 31.90
N LEU A 495 -30.28 -29.81 32.40
CA LEU A 495 -31.09 -28.81 31.72
C LEU A 495 -30.49 -28.39 30.36
N PRO A 496 -29.19 -28.04 30.26
CA PRO A 496 -28.56 -27.77 28.97
C PRO A 496 -28.63 -28.94 27.98
N THR A 497 -28.56 -30.19 28.47
CA THR A 497 -28.69 -31.38 27.62
C THR A 497 -30.08 -31.43 26.98
N VAL A 498 -31.12 -31.23 27.77
CA VAL A 498 -32.51 -31.23 27.30
C VAL A 498 -32.74 -30.08 26.31
N MET A 499 -32.32 -28.86 26.66
CA MET A 499 -32.46 -27.68 25.80
C MET A 499 -31.72 -27.83 24.48
N GLY A 500 -30.44 -28.23 24.51
CA GLY A 500 -29.64 -28.40 23.30
C GLY A 500 -30.21 -29.47 22.37
N LYS A 501 -30.71 -30.59 22.93
CA LYS A 501 -31.38 -31.64 22.15
C LYS A 501 -32.69 -31.14 21.53
N ALA A 502 -33.51 -30.41 22.30
CA ALA A 502 -34.78 -29.86 21.82
C ALA A 502 -34.59 -28.82 20.71
N ALA A 503 -33.53 -28.01 20.80
CA ALA A 503 -33.17 -26.99 19.82
C ALA A 503 -32.36 -27.54 18.62
N GLY A 504 -32.09 -28.85 18.57
CA GLY A 504 -31.35 -29.48 17.48
C GLY A 504 -29.88 -29.05 17.38
N LYS A 505 -29.26 -28.67 18.50
CA LYS A 505 -27.88 -28.15 18.56
C LYS A 505 -26.85 -29.26 18.68
N ILE A 506 -25.64 -29.01 18.21
CA ILE A 506 -24.50 -29.89 18.46
C ILE A 506 -24.13 -29.74 19.94
N VAL A 507 -24.31 -30.80 20.74
CA VAL A 507 -23.95 -30.77 22.16
C VAL A 507 -22.75 -31.68 22.42
N LEU A 508 -21.71 -31.10 22.99
CA LEU A 508 -20.46 -31.75 23.36
C LEU A 508 -20.30 -31.71 24.87
N ASN A 509 -20.15 -32.87 25.51
CA ASN A 509 -20.00 -32.98 26.94
C ASN A 509 -18.56 -33.37 27.29
N GLY A 510 -17.95 -32.62 28.20
CA GLY A 510 -16.67 -32.97 28.82
C GLY A 510 -16.83 -33.06 30.34
N ALA A 511 -16.47 -34.20 30.94
CA ALA A 511 -16.46 -34.41 32.40
C ALA A 511 -15.13 -35.03 32.85
N LEU A 512 -14.71 -34.68 34.07
CA LEU A 512 -13.46 -35.12 34.68
C LEU A 512 -13.76 -35.96 35.92
N GLY A 513 -13.13 -37.14 36.00
CA GLY A 513 -12.91 -37.87 37.24
C GLY A 513 -11.57 -37.48 37.85
N PHE A 514 -11.07 -38.29 38.79
CA PHE A 514 -9.77 -38.04 39.44
C PHE A 514 -8.59 -38.20 38.47
N ASP A 515 -8.55 -39.33 37.76
CA ASP A 515 -7.49 -39.73 36.82
C ASP A 515 -8.06 -40.09 35.43
N THR A 516 -9.36 -39.90 35.23
CA THR A 516 -10.11 -40.27 34.03
C THR A 516 -10.94 -39.09 33.54
N TYR A 517 -11.34 -39.12 32.27
CA TYR A 517 -12.26 -38.12 31.71
C TYR A 517 -13.17 -38.77 30.66
N VAL A 518 -14.32 -38.14 30.42
CA VAL A 518 -15.26 -38.52 29.37
C VAL A 518 -15.52 -37.32 28.46
N VAL A 519 -15.35 -37.53 27.16
CA VAL A 519 -15.76 -36.60 26.11
C VAL A 519 -16.75 -37.31 25.22
N MET A 520 -17.94 -36.74 25.04
CA MET A 520 -18.97 -37.33 24.19
C MET A 520 -19.77 -36.26 23.44
N ARG A 521 -20.25 -36.63 22.25
CA ARG A 521 -21.22 -35.83 21.50
C ARG A 521 -22.61 -36.44 21.65
N HIS A 522 -23.63 -35.61 21.79
CA HIS A 522 -25.02 -36.08 21.75
C HIS A 522 -25.44 -36.31 20.29
N GLY A 523 -26.32 -37.30 20.06
CA GLY A 523 -26.89 -37.52 18.73
C GLY A 523 -27.83 -36.39 18.34
N LEU A 524 -27.72 -35.93 17.09
CA LEU A 524 -28.76 -35.12 16.45
C LEU A 524 -29.89 -36.03 15.97
N LYS A 525 -31.08 -35.46 15.74
CA LYS A 525 -32.20 -36.20 15.19
C LYS A 525 -31.84 -36.64 13.77
N ALA A 526 -32.00 -37.93 13.46
CA ALA A 526 -31.77 -38.44 12.12
C ALA A 526 -32.77 -37.80 11.15
N THR A 527 -32.26 -37.30 10.03
CA THR A 527 -33.04 -36.66 8.96
C THR A 527 -33.16 -37.55 7.72
N THR A 528 -32.31 -38.57 7.62
CA THR A 528 -32.30 -39.54 6.51
C THR A 528 -32.20 -40.98 7.03
N GLU A 529 -32.61 -41.96 6.22
CA GLU A 529 -32.64 -43.39 6.60
C GLU A 529 -31.26 -43.99 6.93
N HIS A 530 -30.17 -43.30 6.56
CA HIS A 530 -28.80 -43.75 6.82
C HIS A 530 -28.14 -43.09 8.05
N GLU A 531 -28.85 -42.22 8.77
CA GLU A 531 -28.36 -41.55 9.97
C GLU A 531 -28.80 -42.26 11.25
N ALA A 532 -27.85 -42.53 12.15
CA ALA A 532 -28.13 -43.10 13.46
C ALA A 532 -28.25 -42.00 14.54
N GLU A 533 -29.35 -42.02 15.30
CA GLU A 533 -29.54 -41.14 16.45
C GLU A 533 -28.82 -41.71 17.69
N LEU A 534 -27.71 -41.09 18.08
CA LEU A 534 -26.96 -41.47 19.28
C LEU A 534 -27.59 -40.93 20.57
N GLY A 535 -27.42 -41.68 21.67
CA GLY A 535 -27.84 -41.25 23.01
C GLY A 535 -27.09 -40.03 23.53
N CYS A 536 -27.63 -39.40 24.58
CA CYS A 536 -26.98 -38.30 25.31
C CYS A 536 -26.28 -38.80 26.59
N TYR A 537 -25.63 -37.89 27.32
CA TYR A 537 -24.95 -38.18 28.60
C TYR A 537 -25.82 -38.89 29.64
N PHE A 538 -27.14 -38.79 29.55
CA PHE A 538 -28.09 -39.40 30.48
C PHE A 538 -28.75 -40.68 29.97
N CYS A 539 -28.46 -41.14 28.75
CA CYS A 539 -29.06 -42.36 28.20
C CYS A 539 -28.49 -43.64 28.81
N ASN A 540 -27.22 -43.63 29.23
CA ASN A 540 -26.57 -44.73 29.91
C ASN A 540 -25.83 -44.18 31.14
N ASP A 541 -25.71 -44.98 32.20
CA ASP A 541 -24.84 -44.60 33.31
C ASP A 541 -23.38 -44.63 32.85
N VAL A 542 -22.70 -43.50 33.09
CA VAL A 542 -21.35 -43.23 32.58
C VAL A 542 -20.27 -43.97 33.40
N VAL A 543 -20.63 -44.42 34.60
CA VAL A 543 -19.83 -45.29 35.48
C VAL A 543 -20.79 -46.29 36.14
N ALA A 544 -20.44 -47.58 36.14
CA ALA A 544 -21.26 -48.56 36.83
C ALA A 544 -21.02 -48.46 38.35
N PRO A 545 -22.04 -48.63 39.21
CA PRO A 545 -21.85 -48.62 40.66
C PRO A 545 -20.79 -49.61 41.17
N ALA A 546 -20.54 -50.69 40.41
CA ALA A 546 -19.55 -51.72 40.72
C ALA A 546 -18.08 -51.30 40.47
N ASP A 547 -17.84 -50.25 39.68
CA ASP A 547 -16.48 -49.84 39.30
C ASP A 547 -15.68 -49.25 40.48
N VAL A 548 -16.36 -48.80 41.54
CA VAL A 548 -15.75 -48.26 42.77
C VAL A 548 -15.59 -49.32 43.87
N SER A 549 -16.22 -50.49 43.74
CA SER A 549 -16.35 -51.48 44.82
C SER A 549 -15.16 -52.44 44.97
N ARG A 550 -14.18 -52.44 44.05
CA ARG A 550 -13.02 -53.36 44.10
C ARG A 550 -11.92 -52.95 45.08
N LEU A 551 -12.04 -51.82 45.80
CA LEU A 551 -11.03 -51.31 46.72
C LEU A 551 -11.22 -51.71 48.20
N PHE A 552 -12.29 -52.44 48.54
CA PHE A 552 -12.55 -52.85 49.94
C PHE A 552 -12.98 -54.32 50.05
N LEU A 553 -12.05 -55.24 49.82
CA LEU A 553 -12.11 -56.56 50.45
C LEU A 553 -10.78 -56.80 51.15
N PRO A 554 -10.72 -56.80 52.51
CA PRO A 554 -9.55 -57.29 53.19
C PRO A 554 -9.43 -58.79 52.94
N SER A 555 -8.27 -59.21 52.46
CA SER A 555 -7.88 -60.61 52.37
C SER A 555 -7.90 -61.22 53.78
N SER A 556 -8.98 -61.93 54.14
CA SER A 556 -8.98 -62.81 55.30
C SER A 556 -8.27 -64.11 54.91
N THR A 557 -7.19 -64.37 55.63
CA THR A 557 -6.35 -65.57 55.63
C THR A 557 -7.12 -66.87 55.90
N SER A 558 -6.87 -67.89 55.07
CA SER A 558 -6.46 -69.25 55.47
C SER A 558 -5.93 -69.99 54.26
#